data_AF-A0A349DUV3-F1
#
_entry.id   AF-A0A349DUV3-F1
#
_cell.length_a   1.000
_cell.length_b   1.000
_cell.length_c   1.000
_cell.angle_alpha   90.00
_cell.angle_beta   90.00
_cell.angle_gamma   90.00
#
_symmetry.space_group_name_H-M   'P 1'
#
loop_
_entity.id
_entity.type
_entity.pdbx_description
1 polymer ?
#
loop_
_entity_poly.entity_id
_entity_poly.type
_entity_poly.pdbx_seq_one_letter_code
_entity_poly.pdbx_strand_id
1 'polypeptide(L)'
;MKTKIKLFILPFSLLLILVFLYTFTSVRPHRMFAMELNTQDGVFNSNIEQHIDTNLVLVNIGNLPRKQLTVLIDSIGNATPKAMAIFVCFDKTKTTPNDHLLVQVLQKHQHKIVLHNSPNEGCIRYEGVATRVSAVKTNEAYFRYWNPTKASLERSLIQKFRPQQIKKLGYLPNPLLINYQIGFNSILLRDGQDLLDNYFQPEVFRNKIVYLGYLGDTLPADIQSLSPYGYPLLASLNVLHNILNDKHLQEVNHWLGVAVTLVLVLFNMLLARFLRQTPSVIYFTLAIIFSYFTIFASIAIMFYWHLSYGLVVYLSYTWAWALGGYLVVWVWRR
;
A
#
# COMPACT_ATOMS: atom_id res chain seq x y z
N MET A 1 -38.46 -17.62 -39.67
CA MET A 1 -37.40 -16.62 -39.35
C MET A 1 -37.35 -16.23 -37.87
N LYS A 2 -38.48 -15.95 -37.20
CA LYS A 2 -38.53 -15.52 -35.78
C LYS A 2 -37.93 -16.51 -34.76
N THR A 3 -37.96 -17.82 -35.02
CA THR A 3 -37.40 -18.86 -34.14
C THR A 3 -35.87 -18.98 -34.21
N LYS A 4 -35.26 -18.79 -35.39
CA LYS A 4 -33.79 -18.88 -35.56
C LYS A 4 -33.05 -17.71 -34.89
N ILE A 5 -33.64 -16.52 -34.89
CA ILE A 5 -33.09 -15.34 -34.21
C ILE A 5 -33.07 -15.52 -32.68
N LYS A 6 -34.10 -16.17 -32.11
CA LYS A 6 -34.18 -16.45 -30.66
C LYS A 6 -33.09 -17.42 -30.19
N LEU A 7 -32.76 -18.43 -30.99
CA LEU A 7 -31.70 -19.40 -30.67
C LEU A 7 -30.31 -18.78 -30.67
N PHE A 8 -30.10 -17.67 -31.36
CA PHE A 8 -28.80 -17.01 -31.43
C PHE A 8 -28.63 -15.92 -30.35
N ILE A 9 -29.69 -15.16 -30.05
CA ILE A 9 -29.63 -14.06 -29.08
C ILE A 9 -29.37 -14.56 -27.65
N LEU A 10 -29.97 -15.68 -27.24
CA LEU A 10 -29.83 -16.18 -25.87
C LEU A 10 -28.38 -16.61 -25.52
N PRO A 11 -27.71 -17.50 -26.30
CA PRO A 11 -26.32 -17.88 -25.99
C PRO A 11 -25.35 -16.71 -26.16
N PHE A 12 -25.59 -15.80 -27.11
CA PHE A 12 -24.77 -14.61 -27.28
C PHE A 12 -24.88 -13.66 -26.08
N SER A 13 -26.10 -13.42 -25.58
CA SER A 13 -26.31 -12.59 -24.39
C SER A 13 -25.70 -13.23 -23.14
N LEU A 14 -25.83 -14.56 -23.00
CA LEU A 14 -25.21 -15.31 -21.91
C LEU A 14 -23.67 -15.20 -21.98
N LEU A 15 -23.08 -15.37 -23.16
CA LEU A 15 -21.64 -15.20 -23.39
C LEU A 15 -21.19 -13.78 -23.02
N LEU A 16 -21.92 -12.77 -23.46
CA LEU A 16 -21.58 -11.37 -23.20
C LEU A 16 -21.67 -11.03 -21.71
N ILE A 17 -22.67 -11.59 -21.00
CA ILE A 17 -22.76 -11.50 -19.54
C ILE A 17 -21.59 -12.23 -18.87
N LEU A 18 -21.24 -13.44 -19.30
CA LEU A 18 -20.11 -14.18 -18.73
C LEU A 18 -18.78 -13.46 -18.97
N VAL A 19 -18.55 -12.90 -20.16
CA VAL A 19 -17.37 -12.08 -20.48
C VAL A 19 -17.36 -10.80 -19.65
N PHE A 20 -18.50 -10.13 -19.50
CA PHE A 20 -18.62 -8.93 -18.67
C PHE A 20 -18.39 -9.24 -17.18
N LEU A 21 -18.93 -10.34 -16.66
CA LEU A 21 -18.70 -10.77 -15.28
C LEU A 21 -17.26 -11.22 -15.05
N TYR A 22 -16.65 -11.93 -16.00
CA TYR A 22 -15.25 -12.33 -15.91
C TYR A 22 -14.31 -11.12 -15.92
N THR A 23 -14.54 -10.17 -16.83
CA THR A 23 -13.77 -8.93 -16.90
C THR A 23 -13.96 -8.09 -15.62
N PHE A 24 -15.19 -7.90 -15.13
CA PHE A 24 -15.43 -7.10 -13.93
C PHE A 24 -15.08 -7.76 -12.59
N THR A 25 -15.21 -9.08 -12.44
CA THR A 25 -14.69 -9.78 -11.24
C THR A 25 -13.17 -9.67 -11.13
N SER A 26 -12.50 -9.49 -12.28
CA SER A 26 -11.07 -9.20 -12.36
C SER A 26 -10.73 -7.71 -12.15
N VAL A 27 -11.70 -6.81 -12.30
CA VAL A 27 -11.54 -5.37 -12.07
C VAL A 27 -11.70 -5.07 -10.59
N ARG A 28 -10.57 -4.85 -9.94
CA ARG A 28 -10.54 -4.34 -8.57
C ARG A 28 -10.66 -2.81 -8.63
N PRO A 29 -11.67 -2.17 -8.04
CA PRO A 29 -11.93 -0.73 -8.23
C PRO A 29 -10.78 0.17 -7.77
N HIS A 30 -10.04 -0.25 -6.74
CA HIS A 30 -8.80 0.43 -6.34
C HIS A 30 -7.73 0.40 -7.45
N ARG A 31 -7.75 -0.59 -8.36
CA ARG A 31 -6.90 -0.59 -9.57
C ARG A 31 -7.33 0.45 -10.59
N MET A 32 -8.62 0.81 -10.67
CA MET A 32 -9.06 1.86 -11.60
C MET A 32 -8.49 3.23 -11.19
N PHE A 33 -8.40 3.51 -9.88
CA PHE A 33 -7.70 4.69 -9.37
C PHE A 33 -6.19 4.63 -9.55
N ALA A 34 -5.61 3.43 -9.48
CA ALA A 34 -4.18 3.22 -9.66
C ALA A 34 -3.73 3.19 -11.13
N MET A 35 -4.64 3.01 -12.08
CA MET A 35 -4.33 2.85 -13.51
C MET A 35 -3.85 4.14 -14.19
N GLU A 36 -4.12 5.32 -13.62
CA GLU A 36 -3.60 6.59 -14.14
C GLU A 36 -2.14 6.89 -13.73
N LEU A 37 -1.55 6.07 -12.86
CA LEU A 37 -0.26 6.35 -12.25
C LEU A 37 0.71 5.19 -12.53
N ASN A 38 1.80 5.47 -13.24
CA ASN A 38 2.75 4.48 -13.75
C ASN A 38 3.35 3.64 -12.60
N THR A 39 3.79 2.40 -12.85
CA THR A 39 4.20 1.49 -11.75
C THR A 39 5.40 1.96 -10.91
N GLN A 40 6.19 2.90 -11.44
CA GLN A 40 7.25 3.62 -10.70
C GLN A 40 6.71 4.87 -9.97
N ASP A 41 5.68 5.51 -10.50
CA ASP A 41 4.90 6.58 -9.85
C ASP A 41 4.12 6.04 -8.62
N GLY A 42 3.86 4.73 -8.65
CA GLY A 42 3.40 3.77 -7.64
C GLY A 42 3.59 4.07 -6.15
N VAL A 43 4.73 4.61 -5.78
CA VAL A 43 5.09 4.71 -4.36
C VAL A 43 4.92 6.14 -3.84
N PHE A 44 4.92 7.16 -4.70
CA PHE A 44 5.02 8.57 -4.25
C PHE A 44 4.22 9.61 -5.04
N ASN A 45 3.69 9.32 -6.23
CA ASN A 45 2.83 10.29 -6.93
C ASN A 45 1.38 10.31 -6.42
N SER A 46 1.07 9.50 -5.41
CA SER A 46 -0.27 9.49 -4.86
C SER A 46 -0.60 10.87 -4.25
N ASN A 47 0.38 11.62 -3.70
CA ASN A 47 0.22 12.97 -3.11
C ASN A 47 -1.08 13.11 -2.29
N ILE A 48 -1.54 12.02 -1.69
CA ILE A 48 -2.84 11.95 -1.02
C ILE A 48 -2.71 12.67 0.32
N GLU A 49 -1.55 12.54 0.96
CA GLU A 49 -1.26 13.24 2.21
C GLU A 49 -0.64 14.61 1.96
N GLN A 50 -1.36 15.63 2.41
CA GLN A 50 -0.90 17.03 2.38
C GLN A 50 -0.13 17.42 3.65
N HIS A 51 -0.14 16.58 4.69
CA HIS A 51 0.54 16.87 5.96
C HIS A 51 1.89 16.17 6.04
N ILE A 52 2.90 16.90 6.53
CA ILE A 52 4.26 16.36 6.73
C ILE A 52 4.24 15.48 7.98
N ASP A 53 4.65 14.22 7.86
CA ASP A 53 4.86 13.35 9.03
C ASP A 53 6.09 13.82 9.80
N THR A 54 5.85 14.48 10.92
CA THR A 54 6.93 15.03 11.76
C THR A 54 7.72 13.97 12.52
N ASN A 55 7.29 12.70 12.52
CA ASN A 55 7.96 11.61 13.24
C ASN A 55 9.02 10.90 12.41
N LEU A 56 9.00 11.08 11.08
CA LEU A 56 9.87 10.41 10.13
C LEU A 56 10.84 11.42 9.50
N VAL A 57 12.12 11.07 9.46
CA VAL A 57 13.14 11.83 8.73
C VAL A 57 13.85 10.89 7.78
N LEU A 58 13.94 11.28 6.51
CA LEU A 58 14.66 10.55 5.49
C LEU A 58 15.95 11.31 5.16
N VAL A 59 17.08 10.63 5.24
CA VAL A 59 18.40 11.17 4.94
C VAL A 59 18.94 10.45 3.72
N ASN A 60 19.11 11.18 2.62
CA ASN A 60 19.82 10.68 1.45
C ASN A 60 21.31 10.67 1.74
N ILE A 61 21.94 9.50 1.73
CA ILE A 61 23.38 9.41 2.00
C ILE A 61 24.25 9.67 0.77
N GLY A 62 23.67 9.80 -0.44
CA GLY A 62 24.43 10.00 -1.67
C GLY A 62 25.62 9.05 -1.82
N ASN A 63 26.73 9.57 -2.33
CA ASN A 63 27.99 8.82 -2.45
C ASN A 63 28.95 9.05 -1.29
N LEU A 64 28.42 9.28 -0.07
CA LEU A 64 29.27 9.61 1.07
C LEU A 64 30.32 8.50 1.33
N PRO A 65 31.62 8.83 1.33
CA PRO A 65 32.67 7.90 1.73
C PRO A 65 32.45 7.43 3.18
N ARG A 66 32.94 6.22 3.49
CA ARG A 66 32.73 5.57 4.81
C ARG A 66 33.07 6.47 5.99
N LYS A 67 34.16 7.25 5.92
CA LYS A 67 34.54 8.20 6.97
C LYS A 67 33.44 9.25 7.22
N GLN A 68 32.88 9.84 6.16
CA GLN A 68 31.81 10.83 6.27
C GLN A 68 30.49 10.18 6.70
N LEU A 69 30.16 9.00 6.19
CA LEU A 69 29.00 8.23 6.66
C LEU A 69 29.09 7.93 8.17
N THR A 70 30.27 7.58 8.67
CA THR A 70 30.53 7.40 10.11
C THR A 70 30.24 8.67 10.90
N VAL A 71 30.75 9.82 10.45
CA VAL A 71 30.51 11.13 11.10
C VAL A 71 29.01 11.48 11.07
N LEU A 72 28.34 11.25 9.94
CA LEU A 72 26.90 11.50 9.80
C LEU A 72 26.08 10.63 10.76
N ILE A 73 26.34 9.32 10.80
CA ILE A 73 25.65 8.39 11.72
C ILE A 73 25.91 8.78 13.18
N ASP A 74 27.15 9.15 13.54
CA ASP A 74 27.45 9.55 14.92
C ASP A 74 26.73 10.84 15.29
N SER A 75 26.72 11.84 14.40
CA SER A 75 26.04 13.12 14.61
C SER A 75 24.54 12.93 14.82
N ILE A 76 23.88 12.14 13.94
CA ILE A 76 22.47 11.78 14.08
C ILE A 76 22.23 10.97 15.35
N GLY A 77 23.08 9.98 15.66
CA GLY A 77 22.95 9.16 16.87
C GLY A 77 23.05 9.97 18.17
N ASN A 78 23.94 10.97 18.19
CA ASN A 78 24.11 11.92 19.29
C ASN A 78 22.93 12.90 19.41
N ALA A 79 22.18 13.16 18.32
CA ALA A 79 20.98 13.98 18.32
C ALA A 79 19.74 13.34 18.99
N THR A 80 19.90 12.16 19.61
CA THR A 80 18.85 11.44 20.36
C THR A 80 17.59 11.07 19.56
N PRO A 81 17.70 10.44 18.37
CA PRO A 81 16.56 9.83 17.71
C PRO A 81 16.05 8.65 18.53
N LYS A 82 14.76 8.33 18.39
CA LYS A 82 14.18 7.13 19.02
C LYS A 82 14.64 5.86 18.32
N ALA A 83 14.74 5.90 17.00
CA ALA A 83 15.19 4.77 16.19
C ALA A 83 15.89 5.26 14.92
N MET A 84 16.82 4.46 14.41
CA MET A 84 17.50 4.70 13.13
C MET A 84 17.43 3.44 12.27
N ALA A 85 16.91 3.57 11.06
CA ALA A 85 16.96 2.54 10.04
C ALA A 85 18.14 2.84 9.11
N ILE A 86 19.11 1.94 9.01
CA ILE A 86 20.28 2.11 8.14
C ILE A 86 20.15 1.14 6.97
N PHE A 87 19.88 1.68 5.79
CA PHE A 87 19.81 0.97 4.50
C PHE A 87 21.04 1.27 3.67
N VAL A 88 22.14 0.61 4.03
CA VAL A 88 23.40 0.73 3.30
C VAL A 88 23.90 -0.67 3.02
N CYS A 89 24.16 -0.95 1.74
CA CYS A 89 24.85 -2.16 1.34
C CYS A 89 26.36 -1.94 1.43
N PHE A 90 27.07 -2.84 2.10
CA PHE A 90 28.53 -2.77 2.22
C PHE A 90 29.17 -3.88 1.39
N ASP A 91 29.03 -3.81 0.06
CA ASP A 91 29.40 -4.84 -0.93
C ASP A 91 30.85 -5.38 -0.87
N LYS A 92 31.74 -4.76 -0.08
CA LYS A 92 33.14 -5.19 0.04
C LYS A 92 33.58 -5.17 1.51
N THR A 93 34.19 -6.26 1.96
CA THR A 93 35.11 -6.28 3.10
C THR A 93 36.30 -5.39 2.75
N LYS A 94 36.17 -4.09 2.99
CA LYS A 94 37.28 -3.17 2.83
C LYS A 94 38.05 -3.23 4.14
N THR A 95 39.24 -3.80 4.12
CA THR A 95 40.21 -3.81 5.24
C THR A 95 40.75 -2.40 5.57
N THR A 96 39.90 -1.37 5.48
CA THR A 96 40.27 0.03 5.65
C THR A 96 40.03 0.48 7.10
N PRO A 97 40.87 1.37 7.65
CA PRO A 97 40.66 1.94 8.99
C PRO A 97 39.27 2.57 9.22
N ASN A 98 38.63 3.04 8.14
CA ASN A 98 37.30 3.63 8.20
C ASN A 98 36.19 2.61 8.54
N ASP A 99 36.40 1.32 8.26
CA ASP A 99 35.46 0.25 8.63
C ASP A 99 35.41 0.07 10.14
N HIS A 100 36.57 0.10 10.79
CA HIS A 100 36.65 0.01 12.25
C HIS A 100 35.93 1.18 12.91
N LEU A 101 36.11 2.41 12.40
CA LEU A 101 35.40 3.59 12.89
C LEU A 101 33.88 3.46 12.68
N LEU A 102 33.45 2.99 11.51
CA LEU A 102 32.03 2.77 11.23
C LEU A 102 31.43 1.70 12.16
N VAL A 103 32.11 0.58 12.36
CA VAL A 103 31.71 -0.47 13.33
C VAL A 103 31.57 0.13 14.72
N GLN A 104 32.56 0.89 15.19
CA GLN A 104 32.53 1.50 16.51
C GLN A 104 31.33 2.44 16.69
N VAL A 105 31.01 3.26 15.68
CA VAL A 105 29.83 4.14 15.72
C VAL A 105 28.53 3.36 15.67
N LEU A 106 28.43 2.34 14.81
CA LEU A 106 27.25 1.46 14.76
C LEU A 106 27.03 0.77 16.12
N GLN A 107 28.11 0.30 16.76
CA GLN A 107 28.07 -0.33 18.08
C GLN A 107 27.71 0.66 19.19
N LYS A 108 28.30 1.86 19.18
CA LYS A 108 27.96 2.96 20.10
C LYS A 108 26.45 3.25 20.11
N HIS A 109 25.81 3.21 18.94
CA HIS A 109 24.38 3.51 18.77
C HIS A 109 23.48 2.29 18.56
N GLN A 110 23.95 1.07 18.85
CA GLN A 110 23.25 -0.19 18.54
C GLN A 110 21.81 -0.27 19.09
N HIS A 111 21.58 0.34 20.25
CA HIS A 111 20.27 0.34 20.90
C HIS A 111 19.22 1.17 20.14
N LYS A 112 19.65 2.10 19.27
CA LYS A 112 18.79 2.91 18.38
C LYS A 112 18.72 2.35 16.96
N ILE A 113 19.77 1.66 16.51
CA ILE A 113 19.92 1.24 15.12
C ILE A 113 19.19 -0.09 14.85
N VAL A 114 18.49 -0.13 13.72
CA VAL A 114 18.09 -1.36 13.03
C VAL A 114 18.73 -1.33 11.64
N LEU A 115 19.57 -2.31 11.35
CA LEU A 115 20.29 -2.41 10.09
C LEU A 115 19.47 -3.25 9.10
N HIS A 116 19.31 -2.71 7.90
CA HIS A 116 18.79 -3.46 6.77
C HIS A 116 19.96 -4.17 6.08
N ASN A 117 20.26 -5.40 6.50
CA ASN A 117 21.34 -6.17 5.90
C ASN A 117 20.99 -7.66 5.72
N SER A 118 21.44 -8.23 4.60
CA SER A 118 21.40 -9.66 4.32
C SER A 118 22.71 -10.29 4.80
N PRO A 119 22.68 -11.23 5.76
CA PRO A 119 23.90 -11.81 6.35
C PRO A 119 24.79 -12.61 5.38
N ASN A 120 24.36 -12.82 4.13
CA ASN A 120 25.08 -13.64 3.15
C ASN A 120 26.13 -12.87 2.32
N GLU A 121 26.23 -11.55 2.46
CA GLU A 121 27.08 -10.70 1.62
C GLU A 121 28.25 -10.09 2.40
N GLY A 122 29.09 -10.89 3.06
CA GLY A 122 30.44 -10.45 3.52
C GLY A 122 30.52 -9.12 4.29
N CYS A 123 29.42 -8.65 4.88
CA CYS A 123 29.30 -7.28 5.35
C CYS A 123 29.88 -7.10 6.76
N ILE A 124 30.09 -5.84 7.11
CA ILE A 124 30.49 -5.34 8.43
C ILE A 124 29.81 -6.13 9.55
N ARG A 125 30.61 -6.68 10.48
CA ARG A 125 30.08 -7.37 11.68
C ARG A 125 29.36 -6.35 12.56
N TYR A 126 28.06 -6.53 12.70
CA TYR A 126 27.19 -5.73 13.55
C TYR A 126 26.43 -6.65 14.50
N GLU A 127 26.50 -6.37 15.81
CA GLU A 127 25.88 -7.21 16.85
C GLU A 127 24.45 -6.78 17.20
N GLY A 128 23.94 -5.70 16.58
CA GLY A 128 22.56 -5.28 16.76
C GLY A 128 21.58 -5.97 15.80
N VAL A 129 20.37 -5.40 15.71
CA VAL A 129 19.27 -6.00 14.93
C VAL A 129 19.51 -5.85 13.42
N ALA A 130 19.72 -6.98 12.73
CA ALA A 130 19.77 -7.07 11.26
C ALA A 130 18.49 -7.72 10.72
N THR A 131 17.74 -7.02 9.87
CA THR A 131 16.44 -7.50 9.37
C THR A 131 16.21 -7.12 7.90
N ARG A 132 15.27 -7.81 7.26
CA ARG A 132 14.80 -7.48 5.91
C ARG A 132 13.47 -6.73 5.95
N VAL A 133 13.23 -5.95 4.91
CA VAL A 133 11.89 -5.45 4.59
C VAL A 133 11.01 -6.67 4.32
N SER A 134 9.89 -6.75 5.03
CA SER A 134 8.98 -7.91 4.94
C SER A 134 7.77 -7.68 4.06
N ALA A 135 7.64 -6.47 3.50
CA ALA A 135 6.58 -6.12 2.57
C ALA A 135 6.73 -6.92 1.27
N VAL A 136 5.72 -7.73 0.95
CA VAL A 136 5.69 -8.54 -0.27
C VAL A 136 4.95 -7.77 -1.35
N LYS A 137 5.57 -7.71 -2.55
CA LYS A 137 4.98 -7.11 -3.74
C LYS A 137 3.67 -7.82 -4.08
N THR A 138 2.59 -7.05 -4.21
CA THR A 138 1.36 -7.55 -4.84
C THR A 138 1.46 -7.34 -6.35
N ASN A 139 0.50 -7.86 -7.11
CA ASN A 139 0.40 -7.56 -8.55
C ASN A 139 0.05 -6.08 -8.84
N GLU A 140 -0.03 -5.22 -7.81
CA GLU A 140 -0.41 -3.81 -7.88
C GLU A 140 0.76 -2.94 -7.41
N ALA A 141 0.95 -1.76 -8.00
CA ALA A 141 2.12 -0.92 -7.69
C ALA A 141 2.10 -0.34 -6.26
N TYR A 142 0.91 0.06 -5.79
CA TYR A 142 0.65 0.82 -4.56
C TYR A 142 0.40 -0.05 -3.32
N PHE A 143 0.05 -1.32 -3.51
CA PHE A 143 -0.39 -2.18 -2.41
C PHE A 143 0.65 -3.21 -2.04
N ARG A 144 0.95 -3.34 -0.75
CA ARG A 144 1.84 -4.41 -0.27
C ARG A 144 1.18 -5.17 0.85
N TYR A 145 1.42 -6.47 0.86
CA TYR A 145 1.13 -7.27 2.05
C TYR A 145 2.30 -7.17 3.00
N TRP A 146 2.03 -6.73 4.22
CA TRP A 146 3.01 -6.73 5.30
C TRP A 146 2.56 -7.70 6.39
N ASN A 147 3.48 -8.52 6.88
CA ASN A 147 3.18 -9.51 7.89
C ASN A 147 3.66 -9.01 9.26
N PRO A 148 2.74 -8.60 10.16
CA PRO A 148 3.13 -8.07 11.45
C PRO A 148 3.86 -9.07 12.32
N THR A 149 3.66 -10.38 12.16
CA THR A 149 4.22 -11.41 13.05
C THR A 149 5.66 -11.79 12.67
N LYS A 150 6.10 -11.51 11.44
CA LYS A 150 7.47 -11.78 11.01
C LYS A 150 8.43 -10.76 11.60
N ALA A 151 9.63 -11.23 11.96
CA ALA A 151 10.74 -10.35 12.30
C ALA A 151 11.11 -9.52 11.06
N SER A 152 10.87 -8.22 11.13
CA SER A 152 11.06 -7.28 10.03
C SER A 152 11.68 -5.99 10.53
N LEU A 153 12.21 -5.23 9.59
CA LEU A 153 12.73 -3.90 9.88
C LEU A 153 11.64 -3.01 10.48
N GLU A 154 10.46 -2.98 9.86
CA GLU A 154 9.36 -2.12 10.30
C GLU A 154 8.93 -2.50 11.73
N ARG A 155 8.78 -3.79 12.02
CA ARG A 155 8.42 -4.27 13.37
C ARG A 155 9.49 -3.87 14.40
N SER A 156 10.76 -3.98 14.05
CA SER A 156 11.88 -3.63 14.95
C SER A 156 11.94 -2.13 15.23
N LEU A 157 11.67 -1.29 14.23
CA LEU A 157 11.58 0.16 14.38
C LEU A 157 10.39 0.55 15.26
N ILE A 158 9.22 -0.05 15.04
CA ILE A 158 8.03 0.17 15.88
C ILE A 158 8.31 -0.24 17.32
N GLN A 159 9.02 -1.35 17.54
CA GLN A 159 9.35 -1.82 18.89
C GLN A 159 10.22 -0.81 19.64
N LYS A 160 11.17 -0.17 18.96
CA LYS A 160 12.03 0.87 19.54
C LYS A 160 11.28 2.20 19.72
N PHE A 161 10.42 2.57 18.77
CA PHE A 161 9.72 3.86 18.78
C PHE A 161 8.48 3.88 19.70
N ARG A 162 7.61 2.88 19.56
CA ARG A 162 6.32 2.73 20.27
C ARG A 162 6.08 1.25 20.65
N PRO A 163 6.77 0.74 21.69
CA PRO A 163 6.68 -0.68 22.08
C PRO A 163 5.26 -1.14 22.41
N GLN A 164 4.40 -0.24 22.89
CA GLN A 164 2.99 -0.55 23.18
C GLN A 164 2.20 -0.92 21.91
N GLN A 165 2.56 -0.37 20.75
CA GLN A 165 1.88 -0.65 19.49
C GLN A 165 2.16 -2.07 18.99
N ILE A 166 3.30 -2.67 19.35
CA ILE A 166 3.63 -4.06 19.00
C ILE A 166 2.59 -5.05 19.52
N LYS A 167 2.01 -4.80 20.70
CA LYS A 167 0.94 -5.65 21.24
C LYS A 167 -0.30 -5.57 20.36
N LYS A 168 -0.68 -4.35 19.93
CA LYS A 168 -1.82 -4.13 19.02
C LYS A 168 -1.63 -4.86 17.68
N LEU A 169 -0.40 -4.83 17.15
CA LEU A 169 -0.06 -5.53 15.90
C LEU A 169 -0.28 -7.05 15.96
N GLY A 170 -0.22 -7.67 17.14
CA GLY A 170 -0.51 -9.09 17.31
C GLY A 170 -1.98 -9.47 17.13
N TYR A 171 -2.90 -8.51 17.21
CA TYR A 171 -4.34 -8.72 17.05
C TYR A 171 -4.85 -8.35 15.65
N LEU A 172 -4.00 -7.75 14.81
CA LEU A 172 -4.38 -7.35 13.46
C LEU A 172 -4.43 -8.56 12.52
N PRO A 173 -5.23 -8.50 11.44
CA PRO A 173 -5.22 -9.49 10.37
C PRO A 173 -3.81 -9.73 9.84
N ASN A 174 -3.51 -10.96 9.42
CA ASN A 174 -2.20 -11.30 8.87
C ASN A 174 -2.37 -12.07 7.56
N PRO A 175 -1.94 -11.53 6.40
CA PRO A 175 -1.19 -10.27 6.22
C PRO A 175 -2.06 -9.01 6.28
N LEU A 176 -1.42 -7.87 6.57
CA LEU A 176 -2.01 -6.53 6.47
C LEU A 176 -1.82 -5.97 5.07
N LEU A 177 -2.86 -5.36 4.52
CA LEU A 177 -2.79 -4.65 3.25
C LEU A 177 -2.38 -3.20 3.50
N ILE A 178 -1.23 -2.80 2.99
CA ILE A 178 -0.67 -1.46 3.12
C ILE A 178 -0.91 -0.70 1.82
N ASN A 179 -1.40 0.54 1.94
CA ASN A 179 -1.53 1.47 0.82
C ASN A 179 -0.37 2.47 0.85
N TYR A 180 0.35 2.63 -0.26
CA TYR A 180 1.42 3.60 -0.36
C TYR A 180 0.85 5.00 -0.60
N GLN A 181 0.88 5.82 0.45
CA GLN A 181 0.22 7.15 0.50
C GLN A 181 1.22 8.30 0.63
N ILE A 182 2.45 8.00 1.03
CA ILE A 182 3.45 9.02 1.32
C ILE A 182 4.08 9.50 0.02
N GLY A 183 4.10 10.82 -0.16
CA GLY A 183 4.91 11.55 -1.14
C GLY A 183 6.23 12.06 -0.53
N PHE A 184 7.22 12.46 -1.35
CA PHE A 184 8.43 13.14 -0.82
C PHE A 184 8.09 14.41 -0.05
N ASN A 185 7.02 15.10 -0.47
CA ASN A 185 6.52 16.30 0.19
C ASN A 185 5.92 16.03 1.58
N SER A 186 5.63 14.77 1.91
CA SER A 186 5.05 14.37 3.19
C SER A 186 6.08 13.85 4.21
N ILE A 187 7.37 13.83 3.85
CA ILE A 187 8.46 13.43 4.76
C ILE A 187 9.48 14.57 4.83
N LEU A 188 10.09 14.72 6.00
CA LEU A 188 11.27 15.58 6.12
C LEU A 188 12.49 14.91 5.45
N LEU A 189 12.80 15.33 4.23
CA LEU A 189 13.98 14.89 3.49
C LEU A 189 15.19 15.80 3.80
N ARG A 190 16.37 15.18 3.96
CA ARG A 190 17.65 15.86 4.15
C ARG A 190 18.73 15.22 3.30
N ASP A 191 19.59 16.04 2.72
CA ASP A 191 20.79 15.56 2.06
C ASP A 191 21.90 15.32 3.11
N GLY A 192 22.56 14.19 3.02
CA GLY A 192 23.60 13.79 3.96
C GLY A 192 24.86 14.64 3.84
N GLN A 193 25.22 15.11 2.65
CA GLN A 193 26.35 16.00 2.44
C GLN A 193 26.05 17.38 3.04
N ASP A 194 24.85 17.91 2.81
CA ASP A 194 24.42 19.19 3.39
C ASP A 194 24.44 19.17 4.93
N LEU A 195 24.08 18.05 5.56
CA LEU A 195 24.14 17.90 7.02
C LEU A 195 25.56 17.88 7.58
N LEU A 196 26.56 17.53 6.76
CA LEU A 196 27.98 17.52 7.13
C LEU A 196 28.64 18.88 6.88
N ASP A 197 28.27 19.54 5.79
CA ASP A 197 28.89 20.80 5.36
C ASP A 197 28.30 22.02 6.07
N ASN A 198 27.01 21.96 6.42
CA ASN A 198 26.31 23.06 7.09
C ASN A 198 26.16 22.85 8.60
N TYR A 199 25.50 23.80 9.26
CA TYR A 199 25.18 23.68 10.68
C TYR A 199 24.15 22.55 10.93
N PHE A 200 24.64 21.40 11.38
CA PHE A 200 23.82 20.28 11.81
C PHE A 200 22.85 20.73 12.92
N GLN A 201 21.55 20.55 12.71
CA GLN A 201 20.49 20.93 13.65
C GLN A 201 19.96 19.69 14.39
N PRO A 202 20.39 19.40 15.64
CA PRO A 202 20.03 18.16 16.34
C PRO A 202 18.53 18.02 16.58
N GLU A 203 17.82 19.15 16.74
CA GLU A 203 16.38 19.19 16.99
C GLU A 203 15.56 18.58 15.85
N VAL A 204 16.11 18.56 14.62
CA VAL A 204 15.47 17.91 13.47
C VAL A 204 15.32 16.41 13.69
N PHE A 205 16.20 15.77 14.44
CA PHE A 205 16.26 14.31 14.61
C PHE A 205 15.78 13.84 15.99
N ARG A 206 15.71 14.75 16.97
CA ARG A 206 15.31 14.42 18.35
C ARG A 206 13.94 13.77 18.38
N ASN A 207 13.85 12.64 19.09
CA ASN A 207 12.63 11.87 19.28
C ASN A 207 11.95 11.32 18.01
N LYS A 208 12.67 11.26 16.87
CA LYS A 208 12.12 10.77 15.59
C LYS A 208 12.67 9.41 15.19
N ILE A 209 12.10 8.82 14.13
CA ILE A 209 12.66 7.69 13.41
C ILE A 209 13.41 8.24 12.20
N VAL A 210 14.70 7.92 12.09
CA VAL A 210 15.54 8.40 11.00
C VAL A 210 15.86 7.25 10.05
N TYR A 211 15.57 7.42 8.77
CA TYR A 211 15.93 6.50 7.70
C TYR A 211 17.15 7.05 6.99
N LEU A 212 18.23 6.27 6.94
CA LEU A 212 19.43 6.59 6.19
C LEU A 212 19.54 5.60 5.03
N GLY A 213 19.60 6.09 3.80
CA GLY A 213 19.81 5.23 2.64
C GLY A 213 20.15 6.01 1.38
N TYR A 214 20.54 5.29 0.33
CA TYR A 214 20.90 5.87 -0.95
C TYR A 214 19.67 6.06 -1.83
N LEU A 215 19.31 7.32 -2.11
CA LEU A 215 18.24 7.68 -3.06
C LEU A 215 18.80 8.06 -4.44
N GLY A 216 20.05 8.54 -4.47
CA GLY A 216 20.76 9.05 -5.64
C GLY A 216 21.89 9.97 -5.17
N ASP A 217 22.75 10.40 -6.09
CA ASP A 217 23.93 11.24 -5.77
C ASP A 217 23.54 12.60 -5.16
N THR A 218 22.40 13.11 -5.57
CA THR A 218 21.75 14.32 -5.03
C THR A 218 20.29 14.00 -4.75
N LEU A 219 19.63 14.86 -3.97
CA LEU A 219 18.17 14.78 -3.80
C LEU A 219 17.52 14.95 -5.17
N PRO A 220 16.80 13.93 -5.67
CA PRO A 220 16.21 14.03 -6.99
C PRO A 220 15.08 15.06 -6.96
N ALA A 221 15.01 15.90 -8.01
CA ALA A 221 13.88 16.82 -8.20
C ALA A 221 12.58 16.06 -8.56
N ASP A 222 12.70 14.82 -9.05
CA ASP A 222 11.59 13.96 -9.45
C ASP A 222 11.85 12.49 -9.09
N ILE A 223 10.80 11.78 -8.69
CA ILE A 223 10.76 10.37 -8.24
C ILE A 223 11.28 9.41 -9.32
N GLN A 224 11.17 9.78 -10.60
CA GLN A 224 11.49 8.90 -11.73
C GLN A 224 12.98 8.53 -11.85
N SER A 225 13.88 9.28 -11.20
CA SER A 225 15.32 9.01 -11.22
C SER A 225 15.83 8.26 -9.99
N LEU A 226 14.94 7.68 -9.18
CA LEU A 226 15.34 6.96 -7.98
C LEU A 226 16.24 5.77 -8.29
N SER A 227 17.31 5.65 -7.50
CA SER A 227 18.16 4.46 -7.50
C SER A 227 17.34 3.20 -7.22
N PRO A 228 17.69 2.04 -7.82
CA PRO A 228 17.13 0.73 -7.45
C PRO A 228 17.18 0.45 -5.92
N TYR A 229 18.14 1.05 -5.22
CA TYR A 229 18.29 0.92 -3.75
C TYR A 229 17.35 1.85 -2.96
N GLY A 230 16.85 2.92 -3.57
CA GLY A 230 15.89 3.82 -2.94
C GLY A 230 14.50 3.18 -2.80
N TYR A 231 14.14 2.29 -3.73
CA TYR A 231 12.81 1.67 -3.73
C TYR A 231 12.50 0.86 -2.45
N PRO A 232 13.33 -0.09 -1.98
CA PRO A 232 13.07 -0.84 -0.75
C PRO A 232 13.03 0.03 0.52
N LEU A 233 13.90 1.05 0.58
CA LEU A 233 13.96 2.03 1.67
C LEU A 233 12.62 2.74 1.83
N LEU A 234 12.13 3.25 0.71
CA LEU A 234 10.89 4.00 0.63
C LEU A 234 9.64 3.13 0.84
N ALA A 235 9.66 1.91 0.30
CA ALA A 235 8.64 0.90 0.55
C ALA A 235 8.48 0.59 2.05
N SER A 236 9.60 0.43 2.75
CA SER A 236 9.63 0.22 4.20
C SER A 236 9.07 1.42 4.97
N LEU A 237 9.48 2.63 4.58
CA LEU A 237 9.02 3.86 5.21
C LEU A 237 7.51 4.06 5.05
N ASN A 238 6.94 3.75 3.88
CA ASN A 238 5.50 3.76 3.64
C ASN A 238 4.73 2.80 4.56
N VAL A 239 5.25 1.57 4.72
CA VAL A 239 4.67 0.58 5.64
C VAL A 239 4.71 1.09 7.07
N LEU A 240 5.86 1.60 7.51
CA LEU A 240 6.02 2.10 8.87
C LEU A 240 5.04 3.23 9.17
N HIS A 241 4.93 4.23 8.31
CA HIS A 241 3.99 5.34 8.47
C HIS A 241 2.53 4.88 8.55
N ASN A 242 2.10 4.00 7.64
CA ASN A 242 0.74 3.46 7.65
C ASN A 242 0.44 2.77 8.99
N ILE A 243 1.42 2.05 9.54
CA ILE A 243 1.27 1.40 10.84
C ILE A 243 1.24 2.44 11.96
N LEU A 244 2.17 3.39 11.98
CA LEU A 244 2.26 4.40 13.05
C LEU A 244 1.02 5.29 13.14
N ASN A 245 0.31 5.47 12.02
CA ASN A 245 -0.91 6.28 11.90
C ASN A 245 -2.20 5.43 11.83
N ASP A 246 -2.11 4.12 12.02
CA ASP A 246 -3.25 3.19 11.91
C ASP A 246 -4.04 3.31 10.58
N LYS A 247 -3.37 3.67 9.47
CA LYS A 247 -3.93 3.87 8.11
C LYS A 247 -3.87 2.63 7.20
N HIS A 248 -3.58 1.46 7.76
CA HIS A 248 -3.57 0.22 6.98
C HIS A 248 -4.98 -0.14 6.51
N LEU A 249 -5.08 -0.72 5.30
CA LEU A 249 -6.37 -1.13 4.76
C LEU A 249 -6.84 -2.41 5.46
N GLN A 250 -8.13 -2.43 5.76
CA GLN A 250 -8.78 -3.62 6.29
C GLN A 250 -9.58 -4.27 5.16
N GLU A 251 -9.17 -5.47 4.79
CA GLU A 251 -10.00 -6.30 3.92
C GLU A 251 -11.26 -6.68 4.70
N VAL A 252 -12.41 -6.36 4.12
CA VAL A 252 -13.67 -6.65 4.77
C VAL A 252 -13.88 -8.16 4.76
N ASN A 253 -14.32 -8.69 5.91
CA ASN A 253 -14.68 -10.09 5.99
C ASN A 253 -15.77 -10.40 4.95
N HIS A 254 -15.63 -11.54 4.26
CA HIS A 254 -16.45 -11.91 3.12
C HIS A 254 -17.95 -11.90 3.44
N TRP A 255 -18.34 -12.14 4.70
CA TRP A 255 -19.75 -12.10 5.11
C TRP A 255 -20.41 -10.74 4.89
N LEU A 256 -19.70 -9.61 5.07
CA LEU A 256 -20.30 -8.30 4.87
C LEU A 256 -20.57 -8.08 3.37
N GLY A 257 -19.65 -8.51 2.50
CA GLY A 257 -19.86 -8.54 1.07
C GLY A 257 -21.08 -9.38 0.69
N VAL A 258 -21.24 -10.55 1.31
CA VAL A 258 -22.44 -11.41 1.13
C VAL A 258 -23.70 -10.72 1.63
N ALA A 259 -23.68 -10.06 2.79
CA ALA A 259 -24.83 -9.37 3.37
C ALA A 259 -25.30 -8.19 2.49
N VAL A 260 -24.36 -7.34 2.04
CA VAL A 260 -24.65 -6.26 1.08
C VAL A 260 -25.20 -6.84 -0.21
N THR A 261 -24.61 -7.94 -0.69
CA THR A 261 -25.09 -8.62 -1.88
C THR A 261 -26.52 -9.09 -1.74
N LEU A 262 -26.84 -9.72 -0.61
CA LEU A 262 -28.18 -10.20 -0.30
C LEU A 262 -29.18 -9.04 -0.24
N VAL A 263 -28.84 -7.93 0.41
CA VAL A 263 -29.69 -6.73 0.48
C VAL A 263 -29.98 -6.16 -0.91
N LEU A 264 -28.95 -6.05 -1.76
CA LEU A 264 -29.10 -5.56 -3.14
C LEU A 264 -29.95 -6.50 -4.00
N VAL A 265 -29.79 -7.82 -3.83
CA VAL A 265 -30.62 -8.82 -4.52
C VAL A 265 -32.08 -8.73 -4.06
N LEU A 266 -32.33 -8.66 -2.75
CA LEU A 266 -33.68 -8.51 -2.19
C LEU A 266 -34.35 -7.22 -2.69
N PHE A 267 -33.61 -6.11 -2.69
CA PHE A 267 -34.08 -4.84 -3.24
C PHE A 267 -34.49 -4.98 -4.72
N ASN A 268 -33.65 -5.62 -5.54
CA ASN A 268 -33.96 -5.87 -6.95
C ASN A 268 -35.17 -6.79 -7.14
N MET A 269 -35.35 -7.82 -6.31
CA MET A 269 -36.52 -8.70 -6.35
C MET A 269 -37.81 -7.96 -6.00
N LEU A 270 -37.79 -7.11 -4.96
CA LEU A 270 -38.93 -6.29 -4.57
C LEU A 270 -39.31 -5.30 -5.67
N LEU A 271 -38.32 -4.66 -6.27
CA LEU A 271 -38.50 -3.77 -7.39
C LEU A 271 -39.06 -4.50 -8.61
N ALA A 272 -38.52 -5.66 -8.97
CA ALA A 272 -39.04 -6.47 -10.07
C ALA A 272 -40.49 -6.91 -9.83
N ARG A 273 -40.84 -7.27 -8.59
CA ARG A 273 -42.22 -7.56 -8.19
C ARG A 273 -43.14 -6.36 -8.38
N PHE A 274 -42.71 -5.16 -8.00
CA PHE A 274 -43.45 -3.92 -8.21
C PHE A 274 -43.63 -3.62 -9.71
N LEU A 275 -42.55 -3.71 -10.49
CA LEU A 275 -42.57 -3.48 -11.92
C LEU A 275 -43.38 -4.52 -12.69
N ARG A 276 -43.60 -5.72 -12.15
CA ARG A 276 -44.35 -6.81 -12.81
C ARG A 276 -45.76 -6.38 -13.22
N GLN A 277 -46.37 -5.44 -12.51
CA GLN A 277 -47.71 -4.91 -12.80
C GLN A 277 -47.73 -4.01 -14.05
N THR A 278 -46.56 -3.60 -14.57
CA THR A 278 -46.46 -2.72 -15.74
C THR A 278 -46.49 -3.50 -17.07
N PRO A 279 -46.93 -2.85 -18.17
CA PRO A 279 -46.82 -3.40 -19.52
C PRO A 279 -45.40 -3.87 -19.84
N SER A 280 -45.27 -4.94 -20.62
CA SER A 280 -43.99 -5.63 -20.85
C SER A 280 -42.87 -4.74 -21.40
N VAL A 281 -43.20 -3.76 -22.25
CA VAL A 281 -42.24 -2.79 -22.79
C VAL A 281 -41.72 -1.86 -21.69
N ILE A 282 -42.63 -1.30 -20.89
CA ILE A 282 -42.29 -0.39 -19.77
C ILE A 282 -41.48 -1.14 -18.71
N TYR A 283 -41.88 -2.37 -18.39
CA TYR A 283 -41.14 -3.25 -17.49
C TYR A 283 -39.69 -3.41 -17.93
N PHE A 284 -39.45 -3.72 -19.20
CA PHE A 284 -38.12 -3.97 -19.73
C PHE A 284 -37.23 -2.72 -19.66
N THR A 285 -37.77 -1.57 -20.09
CA THR A 285 -37.04 -0.30 -20.03
C THR A 285 -36.68 0.09 -18.59
N LEU A 286 -37.65 0.01 -17.66
CA LEU A 286 -37.40 0.31 -16.25
C LEU A 286 -36.39 -0.68 -15.63
N ALA A 287 -36.51 -1.97 -15.92
CA ALA A 287 -35.57 -2.98 -15.42
C ALA A 287 -34.13 -2.70 -15.86
N ILE A 288 -33.91 -2.27 -17.09
CA ILE A 288 -32.57 -1.87 -17.57
C ILE A 288 -32.06 -0.64 -16.81
N ILE A 289 -32.88 0.42 -16.71
CA ILE A 289 -32.50 1.65 -16.00
C ILE A 289 -32.13 1.35 -14.54
N PHE A 290 -32.95 0.55 -13.85
CA PHE A 290 -32.68 0.17 -12.46
C PHE A 290 -31.49 -0.77 -12.31
N SER A 291 -31.20 -1.63 -13.30
CA SER A 291 -29.99 -2.42 -13.31
C SER A 291 -28.76 -1.53 -13.35
N TYR A 292 -28.72 -0.53 -14.23
CA TYR A 292 -27.64 0.46 -14.27
C TYR A 292 -27.57 1.28 -12.97
N PHE A 293 -28.71 1.73 -12.44
CA PHE A 293 -28.74 2.44 -11.16
C PHE A 293 -28.15 1.60 -10.04
N THR A 294 -28.52 0.32 -9.95
CA THR A 294 -27.95 -0.60 -8.96
C THR A 294 -26.43 -0.69 -9.17
N ILE A 295 -25.96 -0.80 -10.44
CA ILE A 295 -24.54 -0.77 -10.85
C ILE A 295 -23.81 0.42 -10.26
N PHE A 296 -24.29 1.62 -10.55
CA PHE A 296 -23.69 2.84 -10.02
C PHE A 296 -23.78 2.94 -8.50
N ALA A 297 -24.90 2.55 -7.91
CA ALA A 297 -25.10 2.60 -6.46
C ALA A 297 -24.09 1.71 -5.73
N SER A 298 -23.86 0.48 -6.19
CA SER A 298 -22.93 -0.40 -5.47
C SER A 298 -21.46 -0.05 -5.75
N ILE A 299 -21.14 0.50 -6.92
CA ILE A 299 -19.83 1.16 -7.15
C ILE A 299 -19.68 2.32 -6.15
N ALA A 300 -20.67 3.21 -6.02
CA ALA A 300 -20.63 4.33 -5.10
C ALA A 300 -20.49 3.89 -3.64
N ILE A 301 -21.18 2.83 -3.21
CA ILE A 301 -21.03 2.24 -1.87
C ILE A 301 -19.60 1.74 -1.64
N MET A 302 -19.03 1.03 -2.62
CA MET A 302 -17.65 0.55 -2.53
C MET A 302 -16.65 1.70 -2.41
N PHE A 303 -16.82 2.75 -3.20
CA PHE A 303 -15.96 3.93 -3.16
C PHE A 303 -16.12 4.68 -1.83
N TYR A 304 -17.36 4.88 -1.39
CA TYR A 304 -17.66 5.52 -0.11
C TYR A 304 -17.01 4.78 1.05
N TRP A 305 -17.09 3.45 1.08
CA TRP A 305 -16.45 2.65 2.13
C TRP A 305 -14.93 2.64 2.04
N HIS A 306 -14.36 2.61 0.84
CA HIS A 306 -12.93 2.71 0.66
C HIS A 306 -12.38 4.06 1.13
N LEU A 307 -13.00 5.16 0.70
CA LEU A 307 -12.56 6.52 1.03
C LEU A 307 -12.82 6.89 2.49
N SER A 308 -13.95 6.46 3.06
CA SER A 308 -14.33 6.84 4.43
C SER A 308 -13.68 5.96 5.51
N TYR A 309 -13.46 4.68 5.21
CA TYR A 309 -13.06 3.69 6.22
C TYR A 309 -11.83 2.86 5.85
N GLY A 310 -11.22 3.07 4.68
CA GLY A 310 -10.09 2.24 4.22
C GLY A 310 -10.48 0.77 3.99
N LEU A 311 -11.77 0.51 3.75
CA LEU A 311 -12.28 -0.84 3.57
C LEU A 311 -12.19 -1.27 2.11
N VAL A 312 -11.68 -2.48 1.87
CA VAL A 312 -11.70 -3.09 0.54
C VAL A 312 -12.82 -4.12 0.50
N VAL A 313 -13.90 -3.79 -0.22
CA VAL A 313 -15.04 -4.69 -0.44
C VAL A 313 -15.04 -5.22 -1.86
N TYR A 314 -15.32 -6.50 -2.02
CA TYR A 314 -15.45 -7.14 -3.32
C TYR A 314 -16.93 -7.44 -3.60
N LEU A 315 -17.62 -6.58 -4.37
CA LEU A 315 -19.03 -6.80 -4.77
C LEU A 315 -19.17 -7.50 -6.13
N SER A 316 -18.13 -8.18 -6.61
CA SER A 316 -18.08 -8.76 -7.95
C SER A 316 -19.24 -9.72 -8.27
N TYR A 317 -19.86 -10.33 -7.25
CA TYR A 317 -20.96 -11.27 -7.41
C TYR A 317 -22.35 -10.63 -7.52
N THR A 318 -22.56 -9.41 -7.02
CA THR A 318 -23.88 -8.75 -7.00
C THR A 318 -24.51 -8.60 -8.39
N TRP A 319 -23.69 -8.23 -9.36
CA TRP A 319 -24.12 -7.91 -10.72
C TRP A 319 -24.53 -9.13 -11.52
N ALA A 320 -23.84 -10.25 -11.30
CA ALA A 320 -24.16 -11.54 -11.91
C ALA A 320 -25.57 -11.98 -11.56
N TRP A 321 -25.91 -11.86 -10.27
CA TRP A 321 -27.21 -12.25 -9.76
C TRP A 321 -28.32 -11.29 -10.19
N ALA A 322 -28.05 -9.98 -10.24
CA ALA A 322 -29.03 -9.01 -10.75
C ALA A 322 -29.36 -9.27 -12.23
N LEU A 323 -28.35 -9.36 -13.10
CA LEU A 323 -28.55 -9.60 -14.54
C LEU A 323 -29.14 -10.99 -14.82
N GLY A 324 -28.66 -12.02 -14.13
CA GLY A 324 -29.19 -13.38 -14.23
C GLY A 324 -30.66 -13.46 -13.80
N GLY A 325 -31.03 -12.78 -12.71
CA GLY A 325 -32.40 -12.73 -12.21
C GLY A 325 -33.38 -12.10 -13.22
N TYR A 326 -33.02 -10.95 -13.81
CA TYR A 326 -33.86 -10.31 -14.82
C TYR A 326 -34.02 -11.17 -16.08
N LEU A 327 -32.96 -11.87 -16.50
CA LEU A 327 -33.03 -12.82 -17.62
C LEU A 327 -33.97 -13.99 -17.34
N VAL A 328 -33.88 -14.62 -16.18
CA VAL A 328 -34.76 -15.74 -15.79
C VAL A 328 -36.23 -15.30 -15.78
N VAL A 329 -36.53 -14.14 -15.19
CA VAL A 329 -37.91 -13.60 -15.16
C VAL A 329 -38.41 -13.29 -16.56
N TRP A 330 -37.55 -12.74 -17.44
CA TRP A 330 -37.91 -12.43 -18.82
C TRP A 330 -38.17 -13.69 -19.65
N VAL A 331 -37.33 -14.73 -19.51
CA VAL A 331 -37.53 -16.02 -20.16
C VAL A 331 -38.82 -16.68 -19.69
N TRP A 332 -39.14 -16.63 -18.39
CA TRP A 332 -40.33 -17.27 -17.85
C TRP A 332 -41.65 -16.58 -18.26
N ARG A 333 -41.63 -15.27 -18.54
CA ARG A 333 -42.82 -14.50 -18.95
C ARG A 333 -43.13 -14.61 -20.46
N ARG A 334 -42.17 -15.07 -21.26
CA ARG A 334 -42.33 -15.29 -22.71
C ARG A 334 -42.63 -16.74 -23.03
#